data_AF-A0A6P6RVX6-F1
#
_entry.id   AF-A0A6P6RVX6-F1
#
_cell.length_a   1.000
_cell.length_b   1.000
_cell.length_c   1.000
_cell.angle_alpha   90.00
_cell.angle_beta   90.00
_cell.angle_gamma   90.00
#
_symmetry.space_group_name_H-M   'P 1'
#
loop_
_entity.id
_entity.type
_entity.pdbx_description
1 polymer ?
#
loop_
_entity_poly.entity_id
_entity_poly.type
_entity_poly.pdbx_seq_one_letter_code
_entity_poly.pdbx_strand_id
1 'polypeptide(L)'
;MAACATAETGLSVARLCNFPPVFSLPQQPCKQQILAGCSTILRRLATAAGGMEHHSATRQDAARNSGSCGQSIGGVEHNQKARPLLKITRADVETAEKVTECWLRAVERTYLPSLDFKEYKGRYGKVFVIGGCATFTGAPFFAATAALRMGADLAGVITTPSAAVAIKSYSPELLVYPILPCHYSAEMHGSAKEFGSLADQQMELARLKIHAEPLLSKADVIVLGPGLGGSTNYRPHEEQDARLHQGSQQQHQQRKSLEKTGSLGRLSHFIKDAIDMHRGDRGSSAPPSAAPEQTAAAADPTNPAAMNHALTSAAIREAEAAAAATQRASIMLLRLAMALQKPIVLDADMIRILCIPGNEHYLSLLAGYSRALLTPNAHELELLLRALRKRQKEGLHGASGGNAPQGDSSAVPPHGLLPESIRCEPAVQRVYEAAALLRGPCVFGKGRVDVLGAYEMQRSSESGGECECVLLAVSGLSPRHFGAPKRSGGQGDVLCGVLAQAFVWVERARSSGGAVELERELEKQGFALPFKDKAAALPPLLLMHAASVVTREAASLAFRHFGRSMTAQHIVDKLGAAGGVIFPSSWFPQNH
;
A
#
# COMPACT_ATOMS: atom_id res chain seq x y z
N MET A 1 -43.94 52.02 -29.04
CA MET A 1 -43.92 53.22 -28.17
C MET A 1 -43.67 52.76 -26.75
N ALA A 2 -42.63 53.12 -25.99
CA ALA A 2 -41.48 53.98 -26.17
C ALA A 2 -40.29 53.31 -25.45
N ALA A 3 -39.08 53.60 -25.94
CA ALA A 3 -37.80 53.20 -25.37
C ALA A 3 -37.31 54.20 -24.31
N CYS A 4 -36.52 53.73 -23.34
CA CYS A 4 -35.36 54.40 -22.68
C CYS A 4 -34.98 53.49 -21.49
N ALA A 5 -33.83 52.84 -21.42
CA ALA A 5 -32.45 53.32 -21.48
C ALA A 5 -32.11 54.38 -20.42
N THR A 6 -31.02 54.10 -19.71
CA THR A 6 -30.19 54.90 -18.76
C THR A 6 -30.19 54.26 -17.37
N ALA A 7 -29.12 54.25 -16.59
CA ALA A 7 -27.68 54.44 -16.79
C ALA A 7 -27.06 54.10 -15.41
N GLU A 8 -25.77 53.82 -15.42
CA GLU A 8 -24.90 53.56 -14.28
C GLU A 8 -24.93 54.63 -13.19
N THR A 9 -24.55 54.22 -11.97
CA THR A 9 -23.83 54.91 -10.86
C THR A 9 -24.28 54.25 -9.55
N GLY A 10 -23.44 53.79 -8.64
CA GLY A 10 -22.20 54.37 -8.15
C GLY A 10 -22.44 54.89 -6.72
N LEU A 11 -21.85 54.20 -5.73
CA LEU A 11 -21.61 54.59 -4.32
C LEU A 11 -22.71 54.39 -3.24
N SER A 12 -22.42 53.40 -2.36
CA SER A 12 -22.11 53.55 -0.92
C SER A 12 -23.02 54.39 -0.02
N VAL A 13 -23.58 53.79 1.05
CA VAL A 13 -23.23 54.05 2.48
C VAL A 13 -23.80 52.94 3.38
N ALA A 14 -22.97 52.58 4.37
CA ALA A 14 -23.04 51.53 5.38
C ALA A 14 -24.13 51.62 6.47
N ARG A 15 -24.37 50.48 7.15
CA ARG A 15 -24.49 50.32 8.62
C ARG A 15 -24.32 48.83 8.97
N LEU A 16 -23.13 48.41 9.42
CA LEU A 16 -22.69 48.32 10.83
C LEU A 16 -23.32 47.16 11.61
N CYS A 17 -22.56 46.07 11.75
CA CYS A 17 -22.37 45.36 13.02
C CYS A 17 -20.86 45.12 13.19
N ASN A 18 -20.26 45.87 14.11
CA ASN A 18 -18.86 45.80 14.55
C ASN A 18 -18.63 44.63 15.50
N PHE A 19 -17.44 44.02 15.45
CA PHE A 19 -16.41 43.90 16.52
C PHE A 19 -15.48 42.70 16.25
N PRO A 20 -14.16 42.74 16.56
CA PRO A 20 -13.13 43.75 16.30
C PRO A 20 -11.94 43.19 15.45
N PRO A 21 -11.12 44.05 14.81
CA PRO A 21 -9.84 43.67 14.18
C PRO A 21 -8.62 44.04 15.06
N VAL A 22 -7.41 43.72 14.55
CA VAL A 22 -6.02 44.15 14.94
C VAL A 22 -5.19 42.90 15.31
N PHE A 23 -4.29 42.38 14.46
CA PHE A 23 -3.07 43.05 13.99
C PHE A 23 -2.77 42.84 12.49
N SER A 24 -2.35 43.93 11.87
CA SER A 24 -1.86 44.11 10.51
C SER A 24 -0.51 43.43 10.23
N LEU A 25 -0.42 42.71 9.11
CA LEU A 25 0.84 42.31 8.48
C LEU A 25 1.43 43.49 7.69
N PRO A 26 2.72 43.83 7.84
CA PRO A 26 3.38 44.71 6.89
C PRO A 26 3.92 43.90 5.70
N GLN A 27 3.69 44.44 4.51
CA GLN A 27 4.32 44.02 3.26
C GLN A 27 5.79 44.50 3.18
N GLN A 28 6.61 43.72 2.47
CA GLN A 28 7.96 44.02 1.91
C GLN A 28 9.24 43.70 2.74
N PRO A 29 10.39 43.43 2.08
CA PRO A 29 11.10 42.15 2.23
C PRO A 29 12.39 42.21 3.08
N CYS A 30 12.55 41.28 4.03
CA CYS A 30 13.80 41.08 4.77
C CYS A 30 14.57 39.85 4.25
N LYS A 31 15.43 40.04 3.24
CA LYS A 31 16.26 38.99 2.66
C LYS A 31 17.65 38.79 3.31
N GLN A 32 17.95 39.38 4.47
CA GLN A 32 19.33 39.36 5.01
C GLN A 32 19.54 39.12 6.52
N GLN A 33 18.52 38.88 7.35
CA GLN A 33 18.73 38.71 8.81
C GLN A 33 18.47 37.31 9.41
N ILE A 34 18.04 36.32 8.62
CA ILE A 34 17.84 34.93 9.12
C ILE A 34 19.12 34.07 9.04
N LEU A 35 20.14 34.49 8.29
CA LEU A 35 21.40 33.74 8.12
C LEU A 35 22.37 33.85 9.31
N ALA A 36 22.21 34.81 10.22
CA ALA A 36 23.12 34.98 11.35
C ALA A 36 22.78 34.09 12.57
N GLY A 37 21.49 33.78 12.80
CA GLY A 37 21.04 33.03 13.98
C GLY A 37 21.22 31.51 13.89
N CYS A 38 21.21 30.93 12.69
CA CYS A 38 21.34 29.48 12.50
C CYS A 38 22.80 28.98 12.61
N SER A 39 23.81 29.84 12.45
CA SER A 39 25.21 29.41 12.54
C SER A 39 25.65 29.11 13.97
N THR A 40 25.04 29.77 14.96
CA THR A 40 25.43 29.67 16.38
C THR A 40 24.85 28.41 17.05
N ILE A 41 23.72 27.90 16.56
CA ILE A 41 23.09 26.66 17.06
C ILE A 41 23.79 25.41 16.49
N LEU A 42 24.21 25.45 15.22
CA LEU A 42 24.96 24.35 14.59
C LEU A 42 26.40 24.21 15.13
N ARG A 43 27.02 25.30 15.60
CA ARG A 43 28.38 25.26 16.19
C ARG A 43 28.42 24.67 17.60
N ARG A 44 27.30 24.71 18.35
CA ARG A 44 27.18 24.10 19.69
C ARG A 44 26.84 22.59 19.66
N LEU A 45 26.25 22.09 18.57
CA LEU A 45 26.02 20.66 18.38
C LEU A 45 27.27 19.91 17.87
N ALA A 46 28.17 20.60 17.16
CA ALA A 46 29.43 20.01 16.68
C ALA A 46 30.53 19.89 17.76
N THR A 47 30.40 20.61 18.89
CA THR A 47 31.38 20.61 19.99
C THR A 47 31.08 19.59 21.10
N ALA A 48 29.95 18.88 21.03
CA ALA A 48 29.57 17.84 22.00
C ALA A 48 29.92 16.40 21.55
N ALA A 49 30.49 16.23 20.35
CA ALA A 49 30.77 14.91 19.77
C ALA A 49 32.27 14.61 19.56
N GLY A 50 33.18 15.41 20.13
CA GLY A 50 34.62 15.22 19.98
C GLY A 50 35.35 15.32 21.32
N GLY A 51 35.64 14.18 21.94
CA GLY A 51 36.48 14.10 23.12
C GLY A 51 37.08 12.70 23.30
N MET A 52 38.37 12.59 22.94
CA MET A 52 39.39 11.64 23.47
C MET A 52 39.23 10.15 23.07
N GLU A 53 40.24 9.40 22.61
CA GLU A 53 41.69 9.43 22.86
C GLU A 53 42.58 9.00 21.66
N HIS A 54 43.83 9.46 21.72
CA HIS A 54 44.99 9.16 20.87
C HIS A 54 45.68 7.84 21.26
N HIS A 55 46.27 7.13 20.29
CA HIS A 55 47.60 6.45 20.34
C HIS A 55 47.90 5.86 18.93
N SER A 56 48.69 6.53 18.08
CA SER A 56 50.15 6.46 17.90
C SER A 56 50.72 5.14 17.29
N ALA A 57 51.20 5.28 16.05
CA ALA A 57 52.44 4.74 15.47
C ALA A 57 52.54 3.27 14.93
N THR A 58 52.73 3.22 13.60
CA THR A 58 53.73 2.45 12.82
C THR A 58 53.85 0.91 12.95
N ARG A 59 53.66 0.19 11.83
CA ARG A 59 54.73 -0.51 11.06
C ARG A 59 54.16 -1.41 9.94
N GLN A 60 54.97 -1.55 8.89
CA GLN A 60 54.87 -2.50 7.78
C GLN A 60 54.97 -3.96 8.29
N ASP A 61 54.32 -4.90 7.60
CA ASP A 61 54.98 -6.02 6.87
C ASP A 61 54.06 -7.22 6.61
N ALA A 62 54.54 -8.02 5.66
CA ALA A 62 53.87 -9.03 4.85
C ALA A 62 53.58 -10.38 5.51
N ALA A 63 52.67 -11.11 4.85
CA ALA A 63 52.61 -12.57 4.62
C ALA A 63 53.01 -13.57 5.73
N ARG A 64 52.08 -14.48 6.09
CA ARG A 64 52.17 -15.94 5.85
C ARG A 64 51.12 -16.75 6.64
N ASN A 65 50.67 -17.83 5.99
CA ASN A 65 49.95 -18.98 6.54
C ASN A 65 50.53 -19.54 7.85
N SER A 66 49.67 -19.92 8.79
CA SER A 66 49.76 -21.21 9.49
C SER A 66 48.42 -21.51 10.18
N GLY A 67 48.00 -22.78 10.10
CA GLY A 67 46.73 -23.25 10.65
C GLY A 67 46.78 -23.47 12.15
N SER A 68 45.60 -23.47 12.77
CA SER A 68 45.33 -24.20 14.00
C SER A 68 43.83 -24.33 14.18
N CYS A 69 43.39 -25.59 14.26
CA CYS A 69 42.04 -26.02 14.56
C CYS A 69 41.78 -25.82 16.06
N GLY A 70 40.70 -25.13 16.41
CA GLY A 70 40.25 -24.97 17.79
C GLY A 70 38.75 -24.72 17.84
N GLN A 71 37.98 -25.78 18.04
CA GLN A 71 36.54 -25.74 18.25
C GLN A 71 36.20 -24.94 19.52
N SER A 72 35.30 -23.97 19.44
CA SER A 72 34.45 -23.59 20.57
C SER A 72 33.11 -23.02 20.11
N ILE A 73 32.07 -23.84 20.31
CA ILE A 73 30.72 -23.55 20.81
C ILE A 73 30.07 -22.24 20.31
N GLY A 74 29.11 -22.41 19.39
CA GLY A 74 28.30 -21.34 18.83
C GLY A 74 27.37 -20.68 19.84
N GLY A 75 27.60 -19.39 20.07
CA GLY A 75 26.60 -18.44 20.54
C GLY A 75 25.87 -17.86 19.33
N VAL A 76 24.54 -18.05 19.28
CA VAL A 76 23.68 -17.36 18.30
C VAL A 76 23.59 -15.89 18.72
N GLU A 77 24.52 -15.07 18.23
CA GLU A 77 24.37 -13.63 18.28
C GLU A 77 23.25 -13.22 17.31
N HIS A 78 22.14 -12.74 17.87
CA HIS A 78 21.13 -11.97 17.14
C HIS A 78 21.76 -10.66 16.66
N ASN A 79 22.51 -10.75 15.56
CA ASN A 79 23.00 -9.59 14.84
C ASN A 79 21.82 -9.00 14.07
N GLN A 80 21.03 -8.16 14.75
CA GLN A 80 20.19 -7.17 14.06
C GLN A 80 21.13 -6.20 13.35
N LYS A 81 21.69 -6.64 12.21
CA LYS A 81 22.44 -5.77 11.30
C LYS A 81 21.54 -4.60 10.96
N ALA A 82 21.87 -3.42 11.48
CA ALA A 82 21.26 -2.17 11.10
C ALA A 82 21.27 -2.12 9.56
N ARG A 83 20.08 -2.04 8.95
CA ARG A 83 19.98 -1.92 7.49
C ARG A 83 20.84 -0.73 7.07
N PRO A 84 21.76 -0.87 6.11
CA PRO A 84 22.58 0.25 5.69
C PRO A 84 21.65 1.39 5.27
N LEU A 85 21.89 2.58 5.82
CA LEU A 85 21.22 3.79 5.36
C LEU A 85 21.57 3.96 3.88
N LEU A 86 20.54 4.10 3.04
CA LEU A 86 20.70 4.38 1.61
C LEU A 86 21.62 5.59 1.43
N LYS A 87 22.80 5.38 0.86
CA LYS A 87 23.79 6.44 0.62
C LYS A 87 23.49 7.11 -0.72
N ILE A 88 22.59 8.08 -0.72
CA ILE A 88 22.28 8.91 -1.89
C ILE A 88 23.27 10.08 -1.93
N THR A 89 23.89 10.34 -3.08
CA THR A 89 24.75 11.52 -3.24
C THR A 89 23.93 12.79 -3.44
N ARG A 90 24.49 13.96 -3.11
CA ARG A 90 23.82 15.24 -3.37
C ARG A 90 23.53 15.44 -4.87
N ALA A 91 24.43 14.97 -5.74
CA ALA A 91 24.26 15.03 -7.19
C ALA A 91 23.08 14.17 -7.68
N ASP A 92 22.88 13.00 -7.08
CA ASP A 92 21.71 12.15 -7.38
C ASP A 92 20.40 12.86 -7.04
N VAL A 93 20.35 13.54 -5.88
CA VAL A 93 19.16 14.30 -5.45
C VAL A 93 18.88 15.47 -6.39
N GLU A 94 19.89 16.28 -6.71
CA GLU A 94 19.74 17.44 -7.61
C GLU A 94 19.33 17.01 -9.03
N THR A 95 19.82 15.87 -9.50
CA THR A 95 19.43 15.30 -10.79
C THR A 95 17.99 14.78 -10.72
N ALA A 96 17.64 14.02 -9.70
CA ALA A 96 16.28 13.51 -9.50
C ALA A 96 15.24 14.63 -9.40
N GLU A 97 15.57 15.76 -8.77
CA GLU A 97 14.72 16.96 -8.73
C GLU A 97 14.45 17.52 -10.13
N LYS A 98 15.49 17.72 -10.93
CA LYS A 98 15.35 18.22 -12.30
C LYS A 98 14.52 17.28 -13.17
N VAL A 99 14.74 15.97 -13.05
CA VAL A 99 14.00 14.97 -13.85
C VAL A 99 12.54 14.88 -13.38
N THR A 100 12.32 14.93 -12.07
CA THR A 100 10.97 14.98 -11.48
C THR A 100 10.19 16.14 -12.06
N GLU A 101 10.76 17.35 -12.04
CA GLU A 101 10.10 18.52 -12.60
C GLU A 101 9.78 18.35 -14.09
N CYS A 102 10.73 17.86 -14.88
CA CYS A 102 10.52 17.57 -16.31
C CYS A 102 9.35 16.60 -16.54
N TRP A 103 9.33 15.48 -15.81
CA TRP A 103 8.28 14.47 -15.90
C TRP A 103 6.90 15.02 -15.51
N LEU A 104 6.85 15.85 -14.46
CA LEU A 104 5.61 16.49 -14.03
C LEU A 104 5.09 17.47 -15.06
N ARG A 105 5.96 18.27 -15.71
CA ARG A 105 5.56 19.19 -16.79
C ARG A 105 5.08 18.46 -18.04
N ALA A 106 5.71 17.34 -18.38
CA ALA A 106 5.26 16.48 -19.46
C ALA A 106 3.86 15.90 -19.17
N VAL A 107 3.63 15.40 -17.96
CA VAL A 107 2.30 14.92 -17.53
C VAL A 107 1.27 16.07 -17.55
N GLU A 108 1.61 17.24 -17.03
CA GLU A 108 0.72 18.40 -16.98
C GLU A 108 0.26 18.89 -18.36
N ARG A 109 1.18 18.93 -19.32
CA ARG A 109 0.93 19.47 -20.66
C ARG A 109 0.25 18.45 -21.58
N THR A 110 0.52 17.16 -21.37
CA THR A 110 0.06 16.11 -22.28
C THR A 110 -1.14 15.32 -21.77
N TYR A 111 -1.24 15.08 -20.45
CA TYR A 111 -2.24 14.17 -19.90
C TYR A 111 -3.35 14.88 -19.13
N LEU A 112 -3.06 15.98 -18.44
CA LEU A 112 -4.11 16.71 -17.71
C LEU A 112 -5.03 17.43 -18.71
N PRO A 113 -6.33 17.06 -18.77
CA PRO A 113 -7.25 17.69 -19.69
C PRO A 113 -7.61 19.10 -19.22
N SER A 114 -7.72 20.04 -20.16
CA SER A 114 -8.26 21.38 -19.87
C SER A 114 -9.75 21.30 -19.52
N LEU A 115 -10.18 22.12 -18.56
CA LEU A 115 -11.58 22.27 -18.20
C LEU A 115 -12.27 23.20 -19.22
N ASP A 116 -13.35 22.74 -19.84
CA ASP A 116 -14.12 23.49 -20.85
C ASP A 116 -15.61 23.50 -20.48
N PHE A 117 -16.28 24.65 -20.66
CA PHE A 117 -17.72 24.83 -20.45
C PHE A 117 -18.60 23.95 -21.35
N LYS A 118 -18.06 23.39 -22.44
CA LYS A 118 -18.78 22.50 -23.35
C LYS A 118 -18.81 21.04 -22.89
N GLU A 119 -17.95 20.66 -21.96
CA GLU A 119 -17.86 19.29 -21.48
C GLU A 119 -18.94 19.00 -20.43
N TYR A 120 -19.30 17.73 -20.24
CA TYR A 120 -20.40 17.31 -19.36
C TYR A 120 -19.94 16.29 -18.31
N LYS A 121 -20.79 16.06 -17.30
CA LYS A 121 -20.49 15.16 -16.19
C LYS A 121 -20.16 13.74 -16.67
N GLY A 122 -19.05 13.20 -16.17
CA GLY A 122 -18.55 11.86 -16.49
C GLY A 122 -17.47 11.86 -17.58
N ARG A 123 -17.09 13.03 -18.07
CA ARG A 123 -16.10 13.23 -19.13
C ARG A 123 -14.67 13.28 -18.60
N TYR A 124 -14.47 13.75 -17.37
CA TYR A 124 -13.17 13.85 -16.71
C TYR A 124 -12.85 12.66 -15.79
N GLY A 125 -13.69 11.62 -15.80
CA GLY A 125 -13.37 10.32 -15.22
C GLY A 125 -14.51 9.70 -14.44
N LYS A 126 -14.75 8.42 -14.71
CA LYS A 126 -15.63 7.53 -13.95
C LYS A 126 -14.79 6.45 -13.27
N VAL A 127 -14.42 6.67 -12.01
CA VAL A 127 -13.62 5.73 -11.23
C VAL A 127 -14.53 4.85 -10.39
N PHE A 128 -14.33 3.52 -10.44
CA PHE A 128 -15.09 2.57 -9.61
C PHE A 128 -14.17 1.81 -8.69
N VAL A 129 -14.43 1.88 -7.38
CA VAL A 129 -13.70 1.14 -6.35
C VAL A 129 -14.52 -0.09 -5.94
N ILE A 130 -13.91 -1.26 -5.99
CA ILE A 130 -14.48 -2.53 -5.54
C ILE A 130 -13.76 -2.93 -4.26
N GLY A 131 -14.49 -2.90 -3.15
CA GLY A 131 -13.90 -2.94 -1.83
C GLY A 131 -14.92 -2.85 -0.71
N GLY A 132 -14.45 -2.83 0.53
CA GLY A 132 -15.27 -2.65 1.71
C GLY A 132 -15.98 -3.90 2.22
N CYS A 133 -15.75 -4.20 3.48
CA CYS A 133 -16.44 -5.20 4.27
C CYS A 133 -16.96 -4.57 5.58
N ALA A 134 -17.69 -5.36 6.39
CA ALA A 134 -18.26 -4.92 7.66
C ALA A 134 -17.23 -4.17 8.55
N THR A 135 -15.97 -4.61 8.55
CA THR A 135 -14.90 -4.03 9.35
C THR A 135 -14.18 -2.87 8.65
N PHE A 136 -13.98 -2.95 7.34
CA PHE A 136 -13.11 -2.04 6.58
C PHE A 136 -13.89 -1.11 5.65
N THR A 137 -14.68 -0.21 6.22
CA THR A 137 -15.49 0.76 5.44
C THR A 137 -14.71 2.00 5.00
N GLY A 138 -13.63 2.36 5.72
CA GLY A 138 -12.86 3.58 5.44
C GLY A 138 -11.94 3.50 4.21
N ALA A 139 -11.33 2.34 3.96
CA ALA A 139 -10.42 2.12 2.83
C ALA A 139 -11.06 2.43 1.45
N PRO A 140 -12.22 1.84 1.07
CA PRO A 140 -12.85 2.16 -0.21
C PRO A 140 -13.33 3.62 -0.28
N PHE A 141 -13.71 4.21 0.86
CA PHE A 141 -14.07 5.63 0.94
C PHE A 141 -12.87 6.54 0.61
N PHE A 142 -11.69 6.29 1.20
CA PHE A 142 -10.51 7.11 0.93
C PHE A 142 -10.05 7.00 -0.52
N ALA A 143 -10.07 5.80 -1.11
CA ALA A 143 -9.73 5.62 -2.53
C ALA A 143 -10.70 6.36 -3.45
N ALA A 144 -12.01 6.21 -3.24
CA ALA A 144 -13.02 6.86 -4.08
C ALA A 144 -13.01 8.39 -3.93
N THR A 145 -12.89 8.88 -2.70
CA THR A 145 -12.84 10.33 -2.42
C THR A 145 -11.54 10.96 -2.92
N ALA A 146 -10.40 10.25 -2.83
CA ALA A 146 -9.15 10.73 -3.40
C ALA A 146 -9.24 10.90 -4.91
N ALA A 147 -9.91 9.99 -5.63
CA ALA A 147 -10.17 10.13 -7.06
C ALA A 147 -11.00 11.40 -7.37
N LEU A 148 -12.08 11.65 -6.62
CA LEU A 148 -12.87 12.89 -6.75
C LEU A 148 -12.04 14.15 -6.50
N ARG A 149 -11.22 14.15 -5.42
CA ARG A 149 -10.34 15.29 -5.09
C ARG A 149 -9.25 15.53 -6.14
N MET A 150 -8.92 14.52 -6.93
CA MET A 150 -8.02 14.61 -8.09
C MET A 150 -8.73 14.96 -9.40
N GLY A 151 -10.04 15.25 -9.37
CA GLY A 151 -10.80 15.72 -10.53
C GLY A 151 -11.55 14.63 -11.29
N ALA A 152 -11.80 13.46 -10.69
CA ALA A 152 -12.79 12.53 -11.23
C ALA A 152 -14.19 13.14 -11.14
N ASP A 153 -14.99 13.05 -12.21
CA ASP A 153 -16.38 13.53 -12.19
C ASP A 153 -17.30 12.62 -11.39
N LEU A 154 -17.00 11.33 -11.39
CA LEU A 154 -17.82 10.28 -10.81
C LEU A 154 -16.94 9.25 -10.11
N ALA A 155 -17.24 9.00 -8.84
CA ALA A 155 -16.65 7.91 -8.08
C ALA A 155 -17.74 6.95 -7.58
N GLY A 156 -17.67 5.70 -8.04
CA GLY A 156 -18.52 4.61 -7.62
C GLY A 156 -17.81 3.70 -6.61
N VAL A 157 -18.55 3.15 -5.66
CA VAL A 157 -18.06 2.15 -4.72
C VAL A 157 -18.96 0.91 -4.79
N ILE A 158 -18.44 -0.18 -5.34
CA ILE A 158 -19.07 -1.50 -5.29
C ILE A 158 -18.60 -2.19 -4.00
N THR A 159 -19.52 -2.43 -3.09
CA THR A 159 -19.22 -2.90 -1.74
C THR A 159 -20.22 -3.89 -1.22
N THR A 160 -19.94 -4.46 -0.04
CA THR A 160 -20.84 -5.35 0.66
C THR A 160 -22.02 -4.56 1.27
N PRO A 161 -23.22 -5.15 1.36
CA PRO A 161 -24.36 -4.52 2.01
C PRO A 161 -24.07 -3.97 3.42
N SER A 162 -23.27 -4.70 4.21
CA SER A 162 -22.90 -4.29 5.58
C SER A 162 -22.02 -3.03 5.62
N ALA A 163 -21.16 -2.82 4.64
CA ALA A 163 -20.31 -1.62 4.55
C ALA A 163 -21.03 -0.40 3.96
N ALA A 164 -22.08 -0.64 3.16
CA ALA A 164 -22.68 0.39 2.32
C ALA A 164 -23.28 1.56 3.10
N VAL A 165 -23.94 1.29 4.23
CA VAL A 165 -24.60 2.35 5.03
C VAL A 165 -23.55 3.31 5.61
N ALA A 166 -22.46 2.78 6.16
CA ALA A 166 -21.37 3.59 6.70
C ALA A 166 -20.73 4.45 5.59
N ILE A 167 -20.39 3.85 4.45
CA ILE A 167 -19.75 4.57 3.33
C ILE A 167 -20.65 5.69 2.79
N LYS A 168 -21.96 5.43 2.63
CA LYS A 168 -22.95 6.45 2.22
C LYS A 168 -23.04 7.60 3.21
N SER A 169 -22.80 7.34 4.50
CA SER A 169 -22.85 8.36 5.55
C SER A 169 -21.60 9.25 5.57
N TYR A 170 -20.48 8.81 4.98
CA TYR A 170 -19.25 9.60 4.92
C TYR A 170 -19.29 10.69 3.85
N SER A 171 -19.89 10.41 2.69
CA SER A 171 -20.02 11.40 1.61
C SER A 171 -21.25 11.14 0.74
N PRO A 172 -22.10 12.16 0.49
CA PRO A 172 -23.24 12.05 -0.42
C PRO A 172 -22.82 12.07 -1.90
N GLU A 173 -21.57 12.40 -2.23
CA GLU A 173 -21.09 12.45 -3.62
C GLU A 173 -20.79 11.05 -4.19
N LEU A 174 -20.54 10.06 -3.33
CA LEU A 174 -20.17 8.72 -3.74
C LEU A 174 -21.39 7.90 -4.18
N LEU A 175 -21.27 7.25 -5.34
CA LEU A 175 -22.27 6.29 -5.81
C LEU A 175 -21.99 4.91 -5.21
N VAL A 176 -22.70 4.55 -4.13
CA VAL A 176 -22.43 3.30 -3.39
C VAL A 176 -23.40 2.18 -3.77
N TYR A 177 -22.87 1.09 -4.32
CA TYR A 177 -23.56 -0.10 -4.82
C TYR A 177 -23.33 -1.30 -3.89
N PRO A 178 -24.31 -1.67 -3.04
CA PRO A 178 -24.23 -2.79 -2.10
C PRO A 178 -24.45 -4.15 -2.80
N ILE A 179 -23.59 -4.52 -3.75
CA ILE A 179 -23.79 -5.72 -4.59
C ILE A 179 -22.74 -6.81 -4.34
N LEU A 180 -21.68 -6.56 -3.57
CA LEU A 180 -20.73 -7.62 -3.22
C LEU A 180 -21.36 -8.60 -2.21
N PRO A 181 -21.21 -9.92 -2.42
CA PRO A 181 -21.73 -10.89 -1.48
C PRO A 181 -20.98 -10.84 -0.15
N CYS A 182 -21.73 -10.90 0.94
CA CYS A 182 -21.23 -11.10 2.29
C CYS A 182 -22.19 -12.01 3.07
N HIS A 183 -21.68 -13.13 3.59
CA HIS A 183 -22.44 -14.07 4.41
C HIS A 183 -22.02 -13.92 5.88
N TYR A 184 -22.40 -12.82 6.52
CA TYR A 184 -22.55 -12.83 7.97
C TYR A 184 -23.99 -13.27 8.20
N SER A 185 -24.21 -14.37 8.91
CA SER A 185 -25.55 -14.91 9.14
C SER A 185 -26.53 -13.80 9.54
N ALA A 186 -27.54 -13.55 8.70
CA ALA A 186 -28.71 -12.84 9.16
C ALA A 186 -29.47 -13.80 10.08
N GLU A 187 -29.64 -13.40 11.33
CA GLU A 187 -30.35 -14.18 12.34
C GLU A 187 -31.75 -14.60 11.88
N MET A 188 -32.13 -15.82 12.31
CA MET A 188 -33.44 -16.14 12.87
C MET A 188 -34.65 -15.55 12.12
N HIS A 189 -35.09 -16.19 11.03
CA HIS A 189 -36.50 -16.49 10.73
C HIS A 189 -36.56 -17.35 9.45
N GLY A 190 -36.65 -18.66 9.63
CA GLY A 190 -36.77 -19.63 8.54
C GLY A 190 -35.59 -20.59 8.46
N SER A 191 -35.90 -21.86 8.29
CA SER A 191 -35.01 -23.02 8.34
C SER A 191 -33.59 -22.78 7.81
N ALA A 192 -32.61 -23.24 8.58
CA ALA A 192 -31.21 -23.39 8.16
C ALA A 192 -31.14 -24.27 6.90
N LYS A 193 -31.34 -23.68 5.73
CA LYS A 193 -30.92 -24.27 4.47
C LYS A 193 -29.40 -24.20 4.43
N GLU A 194 -28.76 -25.31 4.12
CA GLU A 194 -27.33 -25.40 3.88
C GLU A 194 -26.92 -24.40 2.80
N PHE A 195 -26.57 -23.18 3.21
CA PHE A 195 -26.04 -22.14 2.34
C PHE A 195 -24.62 -22.55 1.96
N GLY A 196 -24.49 -23.33 0.90
CA GLY A 196 -23.22 -23.99 0.57
C GLY A 196 -23.21 -24.85 -0.68
N SER A 197 -24.35 -25.05 -1.35
CA SER A 197 -24.35 -25.80 -2.60
C SER A 197 -23.57 -25.05 -3.69
N LEU A 198 -22.88 -25.78 -4.57
CA LEU A 198 -22.18 -25.18 -5.73
C LEU A 198 -23.14 -24.39 -6.62
N ALA A 199 -24.40 -24.80 -6.71
CA ALA A 199 -25.43 -24.12 -7.49
C ALA A 199 -25.78 -22.74 -6.91
N ASP A 200 -25.86 -22.62 -5.57
CA ASP A 200 -26.14 -21.34 -4.91
C ASP A 200 -24.99 -20.34 -5.13
N GLN A 201 -23.75 -20.82 -5.04
CA GLN A 201 -22.56 -20.00 -5.32
C GLN A 201 -22.53 -19.52 -6.78
N GLN A 202 -22.86 -20.39 -7.73
CA GLN A 202 -22.93 -20.02 -9.15
C GLN A 202 -24.04 -18.99 -9.40
N MET A 203 -25.20 -19.17 -8.78
CA MET A 203 -26.32 -18.24 -8.91
C MET A 203 -25.99 -16.86 -8.31
N GLU A 204 -25.31 -16.82 -7.16
CA GLU A 204 -24.83 -15.57 -6.55
C GLU A 204 -23.84 -14.83 -7.46
N LEU A 205 -22.86 -15.54 -8.04
CA LEU A 205 -21.93 -14.95 -9.01
C LEU A 205 -22.63 -14.49 -10.29
N ALA A 206 -23.67 -15.20 -10.75
CA ALA A 206 -24.48 -14.79 -11.89
C ALA A 206 -25.25 -13.50 -11.60
N ARG A 207 -25.86 -13.36 -10.41
CA ARG A 207 -26.48 -12.10 -9.96
C ARG A 207 -25.48 -10.97 -9.90
N LEU A 208 -24.31 -11.21 -9.29
CA LEU A 208 -23.25 -10.21 -9.21
C LEU A 208 -22.82 -9.75 -10.61
N LYS A 209 -22.64 -10.69 -11.56
CA LYS A 209 -22.29 -10.35 -12.94
C LYS A 209 -23.34 -9.44 -13.59
N ILE A 210 -24.63 -9.80 -13.50
CA ILE A 210 -25.74 -9.01 -14.09
C ILE A 210 -25.75 -7.57 -13.57
N HIS A 211 -25.48 -7.37 -12.29
CA HIS A 211 -25.47 -6.04 -11.68
C HIS A 211 -24.17 -5.29 -11.89
N ALA A 212 -23.02 -5.97 -11.87
CA ALA A 212 -21.71 -5.35 -11.98
C ALA A 212 -21.32 -5.00 -13.42
N GLU A 213 -21.65 -5.83 -14.40
CA GLU A 213 -21.24 -5.65 -15.80
C GLU A 213 -21.65 -4.28 -16.38
N PRO A 214 -22.89 -3.76 -16.19
CA PRO A 214 -23.26 -2.43 -16.65
C PRO A 214 -22.54 -1.28 -15.92
N LEU A 215 -22.08 -1.52 -14.68
CA LEU A 215 -21.32 -0.54 -13.91
C LEU A 215 -19.87 -0.50 -14.38
N LEU A 216 -19.25 -1.67 -14.50
CA LEU A 216 -17.86 -1.80 -14.96
C LEU A 216 -17.73 -1.36 -16.42
N SER A 217 -18.73 -1.59 -17.28
CA SER A 217 -18.71 -1.12 -18.67
C SER A 217 -18.71 0.41 -18.76
N LYS A 218 -19.38 1.11 -17.84
CA LYS A 218 -19.39 2.57 -17.74
C LYS A 218 -18.13 3.13 -17.06
N ALA A 219 -17.47 2.38 -16.20
CA ALA A 219 -16.25 2.81 -15.54
C ALA A 219 -15.12 3.04 -16.57
N ASP A 220 -14.34 4.10 -16.35
CA ASP A 220 -13.12 4.36 -17.13
C ASP A 220 -11.93 3.63 -16.50
N VAL A 221 -11.89 3.52 -15.16
CA VAL A 221 -10.85 2.84 -14.39
C VAL A 221 -11.48 2.14 -13.18
N ILE A 222 -10.95 0.97 -12.83
CA ILE A 222 -11.42 0.17 -11.69
C ILE A 222 -10.30 0.03 -10.66
N VAL A 223 -10.59 0.28 -9.39
CA VAL A 223 -9.72 -0.04 -8.25
C VAL A 223 -10.29 -1.25 -7.54
N LEU A 224 -9.49 -2.29 -7.30
CA LEU A 224 -9.94 -3.52 -6.66
C LEU A 224 -8.99 -3.86 -5.50
N GLY A 225 -9.53 -3.96 -4.29
CA GLY A 225 -8.69 -4.21 -3.12
C GLY A 225 -9.08 -3.47 -1.84
N PRO A 226 -9.28 -2.13 -1.87
CA PRO A 226 -9.43 -1.33 -0.65
C PRO A 226 -10.49 -1.86 0.31
N GLY A 227 -10.05 -2.42 1.43
CA GLY A 227 -10.93 -2.95 2.48
C GLY A 227 -11.80 -4.14 2.07
N LEU A 228 -11.42 -4.94 1.07
CA LEU A 228 -12.15 -6.19 0.75
C LEU A 228 -12.19 -7.15 1.94
N GLY A 229 -11.15 -7.12 2.79
CA GLY A 229 -10.95 -8.11 3.83
C GLY A 229 -10.51 -9.46 3.25
N GLY A 230 -9.93 -10.30 4.11
CA GLY A 230 -9.52 -11.64 3.72
C GLY A 230 -9.53 -12.60 4.92
N SER A 231 -9.53 -13.90 4.62
CA SER A 231 -9.48 -14.98 5.63
C SER A 231 -8.24 -14.89 6.52
N THR A 232 -7.17 -14.24 6.08
CA THR A 232 -5.96 -13.99 6.87
C THR A 232 -6.21 -13.15 8.12
N ASN A 233 -7.27 -12.33 8.15
CA ASN A 233 -7.65 -11.56 9.33
C ASN A 233 -8.36 -12.42 10.39
N TYR A 234 -8.78 -13.64 10.01
CA TYR A 234 -9.50 -14.60 10.84
C TYR A 234 -8.71 -15.89 11.09
N ARG A 235 -7.43 -15.92 10.71
CA ARG A 235 -6.46 -16.93 11.13
C ARG A 235 -5.54 -16.40 12.24
N PRO A 236 -6.05 -16.02 13.42
CA PRO A 236 -5.16 -15.97 14.56
C PRO A 236 -4.81 -17.44 14.89
N HIS A 237 -3.51 -17.75 15.00
CA HIS A 237 -2.97 -18.96 15.64
C HIS A 237 -2.46 -20.17 14.85
N GLU A 238 -2.43 -20.25 13.50
CA GLU A 238 -1.69 -21.39 12.89
C GLU A 238 -0.18 -21.35 13.19
N GLU A 239 0.45 -20.16 13.12
CA GLU A 239 1.89 -20.03 13.45
C GLU A 239 2.19 -20.05 14.95
N GLN A 240 1.25 -19.60 15.78
CA GLN A 240 1.45 -19.49 17.22
C GLN A 240 1.17 -20.83 17.91
N ASP A 241 0.18 -21.58 17.44
CA ASP A 241 -0.08 -22.96 17.88
C ASP A 241 0.96 -23.93 17.32
N ALA A 242 1.49 -23.72 16.11
CA ALA A 242 2.63 -24.49 15.62
C ALA A 242 3.90 -24.26 16.47
N ARG A 243 4.16 -23.01 16.91
CA ARG A 243 5.28 -22.69 17.81
C ARG A 243 5.06 -23.21 19.22
N LEU A 244 3.83 -23.15 19.74
CA LEU A 244 3.46 -23.72 21.04
C LEU A 244 3.50 -25.26 21.01
N HIS A 245 3.05 -25.90 19.93
CA HIS A 245 3.15 -27.35 19.76
C HIS A 245 4.61 -27.81 19.57
N GLN A 246 5.43 -27.07 18.81
CA GLN A 246 6.88 -27.35 18.71
C GLN A 246 7.60 -27.13 20.04
N GLY A 247 7.27 -26.07 20.79
CA GLY A 247 7.82 -25.82 22.13
C GLY A 247 7.38 -26.88 23.15
N SER A 248 6.13 -27.33 23.08
CA SER A 248 5.58 -28.40 23.93
C SER A 248 6.20 -29.76 23.61
N GLN A 249 6.41 -30.07 22.32
CA GLN A 249 7.07 -31.30 21.87
C GLN A 249 8.56 -31.30 22.24
N GLN A 250 9.26 -30.17 22.12
CA GLN A 250 10.65 -30.03 22.55
C GLN A 250 10.78 -30.15 24.08
N GLN A 251 9.88 -29.55 24.86
CA GLN A 251 9.87 -29.72 26.32
C GLN A 251 9.54 -31.16 26.74
N HIS A 252 8.63 -31.83 26.04
CA HIS A 252 8.27 -33.22 26.33
C HIS A 252 9.38 -34.20 25.92
N GLN A 253 10.12 -33.93 24.84
CA GLN A 253 11.33 -34.67 24.47
C GLN A 253 12.49 -34.40 25.43
N GLN A 254 12.69 -33.16 25.89
CA GLN A 254 13.69 -32.83 26.91
C GLN A 254 13.39 -33.49 28.26
N ARG A 255 12.13 -33.51 28.72
CA ARG A 255 11.72 -34.24 29.93
C ARG A 255 11.97 -35.74 29.82
N LYS A 256 11.63 -36.36 28.68
CA LYS A 256 11.90 -37.80 28.44
C LYS A 256 13.38 -38.13 28.34
N SER A 257 14.23 -37.18 27.93
CA SER A 257 15.69 -37.33 27.97
C SER A 257 16.25 -37.19 29.39
N LEU A 258 15.76 -36.20 30.16
CA LEU A 258 16.16 -35.95 31.55
C LEU A 258 15.75 -37.08 32.51
N GLU A 259 14.63 -37.75 32.26
CA GLU A 259 14.21 -38.93 33.03
C GLU A 259 15.01 -40.20 32.69
N LYS A 260 15.60 -40.28 31.49
CA LYS A 260 16.45 -41.41 31.08
C LYS A 260 17.90 -41.30 31.57
N THR A 261 18.40 -40.09 31.81
CA THR A 261 19.69 -39.87 32.48
C THR A 261 19.46 -39.79 33.98
N GLY A 262 19.27 -40.94 34.62
CA GLY A 262 19.05 -41.05 36.05
C GLY A 262 20.20 -40.44 36.85
N SER A 263 19.93 -39.33 37.56
CA SER A 263 20.58 -38.93 38.82
C SER A 263 20.04 -37.58 39.27
N LEU A 264 18.78 -37.50 39.72
CA LEU A 264 18.28 -36.31 40.44
C LEU A 264 17.08 -36.60 41.36
N GLY A 265 17.03 -37.82 41.92
CA GLY A 265 16.01 -38.22 42.91
C GLY A 265 16.26 -37.76 44.35
N ARG A 266 17.23 -36.87 44.62
CA ARG A 266 17.59 -36.46 45.99
C ARG A 266 17.51 -34.96 46.30
N LEU A 267 17.27 -34.09 45.32
CA LEU A 267 17.12 -32.64 45.56
C LEU A 267 15.65 -32.16 45.64
N SER A 268 14.68 -32.96 45.19
CA SER A 268 13.26 -32.56 45.23
C SER A 268 12.62 -32.71 46.62
N HIS A 269 13.21 -33.50 47.51
CA HIS A 269 12.71 -33.68 48.88
C HIS A 269 13.17 -32.55 49.83
N PHE A 270 14.35 -31.98 49.61
CA PHE A 270 14.90 -30.93 50.49
C PHE A 270 14.22 -29.56 50.36
N ILE A 271 13.61 -29.26 49.20
CA ILE A 271 12.93 -27.97 48.97
C ILE A 271 11.48 -28.02 49.48
N LYS A 272 10.88 -29.21 49.56
CA LYS A 272 9.49 -29.37 50.01
C LYS A 272 9.39 -29.24 51.54
N ASP A 273 10.36 -29.78 52.27
CA ASP A 273 10.39 -29.70 53.74
C ASP A 273 10.73 -28.30 54.27
N ALA A 274 11.35 -27.43 53.47
CA ALA A 274 11.67 -26.05 53.85
C ALA A 274 10.48 -25.08 53.71
N ILE A 275 9.46 -25.42 52.92
CA ILE A 275 8.27 -24.58 52.71
C ILE A 275 7.18 -24.87 53.77
N ASP A 276 7.17 -26.08 54.35
CA ASP A 276 6.18 -26.48 55.35
C ASP A 276 6.51 -26.03 56.79
N MET A 277 7.65 -25.40 57.04
CA MET A 277 8.04 -24.89 58.37
C MET A 277 7.52 -23.48 58.72
N HIS A 278 6.69 -22.83 57.88
CA HIS A 278 6.19 -21.46 58.13
C HIS A 278 4.66 -21.31 58.16
N ARG A 279 3.92 -22.39 58.40
CA ARG A 279 2.49 -22.31 58.76
C ARG A 279 2.20 -22.98 60.09
N GLY A 280 2.79 -22.40 61.14
CA GLY A 280 2.41 -22.63 62.52
C GLY A 280 1.34 -21.63 62.99
N ASP A 281 0.13 -22.17 63.15
CA ASP A 281 -0.73 -21.97 64.31
C ASP A 281 -1.55 -20.66 64.48
N ARG A 282 -2.87 -20.79 64.32
CA ARG A 282 -3.90 -20.18 65.18
C ARG A 282 -5.28 -20.85 64.96
N GLY A 283 -5.63 -21.76 65.88
CA GLY A 283 -6.90 -21.72 66.63
C GLY A 283 -8.22 -22.15 65.96
N SER A 284 -8.57 -23.42 66.19
CA SER A 284 -9.92 -23.99 66.46
C SER A 284 -11.21 -23.18 66.19
N SER A 285 -12.09 -23.71 65.34
CA SER A 285 -13.41 -24.28 65.71
C SER A 285 -14.25 -24.51 64.44
N ALA A 286 -14.74 -25.73 64.26
CA ALA A 286 -15.63 -26.11 63.17
C ALA A 286 -17.09 -26.09 63.64
N PRO A 287 -18.05 -25.70 62.77
CA PRO A 287 -19.39 -26.25 62.76
C PRO A 287 -19.63 -27.10 61.48
N PRO A 288 -20.69 -27.93 61.47
CA PRO A 288 -20.70 -29.18 60.71
C PRO A 288 -21.14 -29.03 59.25
N SER A 289 -20.64 -29.97 58.44
CA SER A 289 -21.13 -30.46 57.15
C SER A 289 -22.38 -29.78 56.58
N ALA A 290 -22.17 -28.81 55.69
CA ALA A 290 -23.05 -28.60 54.56
C ALA A 290 -22.43 -29.33 53.36
N ALA A 291 -23.19 -30.20 52.71
CA ALA A 291 -22.82 -30.81 51.45
C ALA A 291 -22.36 -29.71 50.47
N PRO A 292 -21.36 -29.95 49.60
CA PRO A 292 -21.13 -29.03 48.51
C PRO A 292 -22.33 -29.16 47.58
N GLU A 293 -23.31 -28.26 47.73
CA GLU A 293 -24.14 -27.86 46.60
C GLU A 293 -23.15 -27.47 45.50
N GLN A 294 -23.00 -28.35 44.52
CA GLN A 294 -22.49 -27.99 43.21
C GLN A 294 -23.51 -27.04 42.58
N THR A 295 -23.56 -25.79 43.05
CA THR A 295 -23.99 -24.71 42.19
C THR A 295 -22.91 -24.60 41.14
N ALA A 296 -23.14 -25.26 40.00
CA ALA A 296 -22.49 -24.91 38.75
C ALA A 296 -22.84 -23.43 38.49
N ALA A 297 -22.03 -22.53 39.05
CA ALA A 297 -22.04 -21.13 38.67
C ALA A 297 -21.82 -21.15 37.16
N ALA A 298 -22.87 -20.84 36.40
CA ALA A 298 -22.82 -20.79 34.95
C ALA A 298 -21.59 -19.96 34.59
N ALA A 299 -20.60 -20.60 33.96
CA ALA A 299 -19.35 -19.94 33.64
C ALA A 299 -19.70 -18.65 32.89
N ASP A 300 -19.23 -17.52 33.41
CA ASP A 300 -19.57 -16.20 32.89
C ASP A 300 -19.39 -16.20 31.37
N PRO A 301 -20.47 -16.09 30.57
CA PRO A 301 -20.41 -16.22 29.13
C PRO A 301 -19.62 -15.08 28.47
N THR A 302 -19.29 -14.03 29.24
CA THR A 302 -18.46 -12.91 28.79
C THR A 302 -16.96 -13.14 29.02
N ASN A 303 -16.58 -14.18 29.78
CA ASN A 303 -15.18 -14.51 30.02
C ASN A 303 -14.57 -15.21 28.78
N PRO A 304 -13.58 -14.60 28.09
CA PRO A 304 -12.95 -15.21 26.92
C PRO A 304 -12.30 -16.56 27.20
N ALA A 305 -11.87 -16.80 28.45
CA ALA A 305 -11.24 -18.06 28.87
C ALA A 305 -12.26 -19.20 29.12
N ALA A 306 -13.54 -18.86 29.28
CA ALA A 306 -14.63 -19.83 29.46
C ALA A 306 -15.43 -20.10 28.18
N MET A 307 -15.12 -19.37 27.09
CA MET A 307 -15.79 -19.55 25.80
C MET A 307 -15.54 -20.96 25.26
N ASN A 308 -16.61 -21.63 24.88
CA ASN A 308 -16.55 -22.97 24.31
C ASN A 308 -15.72 -22.95 23.02
N HIS A 309 -14.65 -23.75 23.00
CA HIS A 309 -13.78 -23.90 21.84
C HIS A 309 -14.56 -24.29 20.57
N ALA A 310 -15.63 -25.09 20.70
CA ALA A 310 -16.48 -25.48 19.57
C ALA A 310 -17.26 -24.28 18.99
N LEU A 311 -17.78 -23.39 19.83
CA LEU A 311 -18.47 -22.17 19.38
C LEU A 311 -17.50 -21.19 18.74
N THR A 312 -16.32 -21.02 19.32
CA THR A 312 -15.25 -20.18 18.76
C THR A 312 -14.79 -20.71 17.41
N SER A 313 -14.62 -22.03 17.29
CA SER A 313 -14.26 -22.69 16.02
C SER A 313 -15.36 -22.57 14.97
N ALA A 314 -16.63 -22.63 15.36
CA ALA A 314 -17.76 -22.42 14.46
C ALA A 314 -17.81 -20.97 13.95
N ALA A 315 -17.62 -19.98 14.83
CA ALA A 315 -17.56 -18.57 14.45
C ALA A 315 -16.39 -18.26 13.52
N ILE A 316 -15.22 -18.87 13.73
CA ILE A 316 -14.07 -18.76 12.81
C ILE A 316 -14.43 -19.31 11.43
N ARG A 317 -15.02 -20.52 11.35
CA ARG A 317 -15.43 -21.12 10.08
C ARG A 317 -16.46 -20.26 9.34
N GLU A 318 -17.38 -19.64 10.06
CA GLU A 318 -18.35 -18.71 9.48
C GLU A 318 -17.65 -17.47 8.89
N ALA A 319 -16.75 -16.85 9.66
CA ALA A 319 -15.98 -15.70 9.17
C ALA A 319 -15.10 -16.04 7.96
N GLU A 320 -14.50 -17.25 7.94
CA GLU A 320 -13.75 -17.75 6.79
C GLU A 320 -14.63 -17.99 5.56
N ALA A 321 -15.83 -18.56 5.74
CA ALA A 321 -16.80 -18.77 4.66
C ALA A 321 -17.29 -17.44 4.06
N ALA A 322 -17.57 -16.45 4.91
CA ALA A 322 -17.92 -15.09 4.51
C ALA A 322 -16.81 -14.45 3.66
N ALA A 323 -15.56 -14.53 4.14
CA ALA A 323 -14.40 -14.04 3.41
C ALA A 323 -14.20 -14.76 2.07
N ALA A 324 -14.41 -16.08 2.02
CA ALA A 324 -14.28 -16.87 0.81
C ALA A 324 -15.30 -16.46 -0.27
N ALA A 325 -16.52 -16.07 0.11
CA ALA A 325 -17.53 -15.58 -0.84
C ALA A 325 -17.10 -14.25 -1.48
N THR A 326 -16.66 -13.28 -0.67
CA THR A 326 -16.14 -12.01 -1.17
C THR A 326 -14.90 -12.22 -2.05
N GLN A 327 -14.00 -13.15 -1.68
CA GLN A 327 -12.84 -13.51 -2.50
C GLN A 327 -13.22 -14.04 -3.89
N ARG A 328 -14.15 -15.01 -3.96
CA ARG A 328 -14.63 -15.54 -5.26
C ARG A 328 -15.27 -14.45 -6.11
N ALA A 329 -16.07 -13.57 -5.49
CA ALA A 329 -16.67 -12.42 -6.15
C ALA A 329 -15.60 -11.46 -6.70
N SER A 330 -14.59 -11.10 -5.91
CA SER A 330 -13.49 -10.21 -6.34
C SER A 330 -12.71 -10.79 -7.52
N ILE A 331 -12.44 -12.09 -7.51
CA ILE A 331 -11.78 -12.80 -8.62
C ILE A 331 -12.65 -12.78 -9.89
N MET A 332 -13.96 -13.01 -9.75
CA MET A 332 -14.90 -12.94 -10.88
C MET A 332 -14.96 -11.51 -11.46
N LEU A 333 -15.03 -10.50 -10.60
CA LEU A 333 -15.02 -9.09 -11.02
C LEU A 333 -13.71 -8.67 -11.67
N LEU A 334 -12.57 -9.20 -11.20
CA LEU A 334 -11.27 -9.01 -11.87
C LEU A 334 -11.33 -9.57 -13.31
N ARG A 335 -11.79 -10.82 -13.48
CA ARG A 335 -11.95 -11.44 -14.80
C ARG A 335 -12.88 -10.63 -15.70
N LEU A 336 -14.00 -10.15 -15.16
CA LEU A 336 -14.97 -9.34 -15.89
C LEU A 336 -14.37 -7.99 -16.33
N ALA A 337 -13.67 -7.29 -15.44
CA ALA A 337 -12.98 -6.05 -15.75
C ALA A 337 -11.92 -6.24 -16.86
N MET A 338 -11.17 -7.34 -16.79
CA MET A 338 -10.18 -7.70 -17.81
C MET A 338 -10.83 -8.02 -19.16
N ALA A 339 -11.93 -8.77 -19.16
CA ALA A 339 -12.70 -9.07 -20.38
C ALA A 339 -13.25 -7.80 -21.03
N LEU A 340 -13.65 -6.82 -20.23
CA LEU A 340 -14.07 -5.49 -20.68
C LEU A 340 -12.90 -4.55 -21.02
N GLN A 341 -11.65 -5.04 -21.00
CA GLN A 341 -10.43 -4.28 -21.29
C GLN A 341 -10.30 -3.00 -20.43
N LYS A 342 -10.75 -3.05 -19.18
CA LYS A 342 -10.70 -1.90 -18.27
C LYS A 342 -9.32 -1.75 -17.65
N PRO A 343 -8.80 -0.51 -17.50
CA PRO A 343 -7.69 -0.25 -16.62
C PRO A 343 -7.99 -0.64 -15.17
N ILE A 344 -7.04 -1.29 -14.50
CA ILE A 344 -7.25 -1.84 -13.15
C ILE A 344 -6.09 -1.46 -12.23
N VAL A 345 -6.41 -0.91 -11.06
CA VAL A 345 -5.49 -0.74 -9.94
C VAL A 345 -5.78 -1.82 -8.89
N LEU A 346 -4.81 -2.67 -8.60
CA LEU A 346 -4.89 -3.73 -7.59
C LEU A 346 -4.13 -3.29 -6.34
N ASP A 347 -4.82 -3.25 -5.19
CA ASP A 347 -4.22 -2.85 -3.91
C ASP A 347 -4.52 -3.85 -2.79
N ALA A 348 -3.67 -3.81 -1.76
CA ALA A 348 -3.85 -4.41 -0.44
C ALA A 348 -4.39 -5.86 -0.49
N ASP A 349 -5.67 -6.03 -0.13
CA ASP A 349 -6.30 -7.34 0.01
C ASP A 349 -6.41 -8.08 -1.33
N MET A 350 -6.60 -7.37 -2.45
CA MET A 350 -6.67 -8.07 -3.74
C MET A 350 -5.33 -8.71 -4.11
N ILE A 351 -4.21 -8.04 -3.81
CA ILE A 351 -2.88 -8.63 -3.99
C ILE A 351 -2.73 -9.86 -3.10
N ARG A 352 -3.16 -9.78 -1.83
CA ARG A 352 -3.10 -10.92 -0.90
C ARG A 352 -3.95 -12.09 -1.38
N ILE A 353 -5.16 -11.84 -1.86
CA ILE A 353 -6.08 -12.86 -2.39
C ILE A 353 -5.44 -13.64 -3.55
N LEU A 354 -4.78 -12.93 -4.46
CA LEU A 354 -4.05 -13.54 -5.58
C LEU A 354 -2.83 -14.36 -5.14
N CYS A 355 -2.30 -14.09 -3.94
CA CYS A 355 -1.13 -14.77 -3.37
C CYS A 355 -1.49 -15.89 -2.39
N ILE A 356 -2.78 -16.15 -2.15
CA ILE A 356 -3.21 -17.28 -1.31
C ILE A 356 -2.73 -18.59 -1.96
N PRO A 357 -2.17 -19.55 -1.21
CA PRO A 357 -1.80 -20.85 -1.76
C PRO A 357 -2.98 -21.55 -2.44
N GLY A 358 -2.82 -21.96 -3.69
CA GLY A 358 -3.87 -22.50 -4.57
C GLY A 358 -4.41 -21.47 -5.58
N ASN A 359 -4.23 -20.17 -5.33
CA ASN A 359 -4.66 -19.09 -6.22
C ASN A 359 -3.57 -18.62 -7.21
N GLU A 360 -2.40 -19.27 -7.23
CA GLU A 360 -1.26 -18.84 -8.07
C GLU A 360 -1.61 -18.81 -9.57
N HIS A 361 -2.55 -19.66 -10.00
CA HIS A 361 -3.06 -19.67 -11.37
C HIS A 361 -3.80 -18.38 -11.77
N TYR A 362 -4.37 -17.63 -10.82
CA TYR A 362 -4.99 -16.33 -11.11
C TYR A 362 -3.95 -15.26 -11.47
N LEU A 363 -2.70 -15.39 -11.01
CA LEU A 363 -1.60 -14.52 -11.45
C LEU A 363 -1.27 -14.72 -12.94
N SER A 364 -1.57 -15.90 -13.51
CA SER A 364 -1.47 -16.14 -14.95
C SER A 364 -2.52 -15.38 -15.75
N LEU A 365 -3.67 -15.05 -15.17
CA LEU A 365 -4.65 -14.21 -15.84
C LEU A 365 -4.10 -12.80 -16.08
N LEU A 366 -3.34 -12.28 -15.12
CA LEU A 366 -2.72 -10.95 -15.21
C LEU A 366 -1.55 -10.91 -16.18
N ALA A 367 -0.99 -12.06 -16.57
CA ALA A 367 0.14 -12.10 -17.49
C ALA A 367 -0.27 -11.52 -18.85
N GLY A 368 0.54 -10.60 -19.38
CA GLY A 368 0.24 -9.88 -20.63
C GLY A 368 -0.77 -8.73 -20.48
N TYR A 369 -1.40 -8.55 -19.31
CA TYR A 369 -2.40 -7.50 -19.11
C TYR A 369 -1.73 -6.17 -18.72
N SER A 370 -1.27 -5.41 -19.71
CA SER A 370 -0.55 -4.13 -19.52
C SER A 370 -1.39 -2.98 -18.95
N ARG A 371 -2.72 -3.15 -18.90
CA ARG A 371 -3.67 -2.20 -18.31
C ARG A 371 -3.89 -2.41 -16.81
N ALA A 372 -3.12 -3.30 -16.17
CA ALA A 372 -3.14 -3.48 -14.72
C ALA A 372 -1.95 -2.81 -14.03
N LEU A 373 -2.18 -2.32 -12.82
CA LEU A 373 -1.17 -1.73 -11.95
C LEU A 373 -1.34 -2.31 -10.55
N LEU A 374 -0.30 -2.92 -10.00
CA LEU A 374 -0.28 -3.46 -8.65
C LEU A 374 0.44 -2.49 -7.72
N THR A 375 -0.08 -2.28 -6.52
CA THR A 375 0.46 -1.33 -5.54
C THR A 375 0.96 -2.00 -4.25
N PRO A 376 1.86 -3.00 -4.31
CA PRO A 376 2.26 -3.72 -3.10
C PRO A 376 3.07 -2.84 -2.13
N ASN A 377 2.80 -2.97 -0.83
CA ASN A 377 3.79 -2.60 0.19
C ASN A 377 4.92 -3.66 0.29
N ALA A 378 5.92 -3.43 1.13
CA ALA A 378 7.06 -4.33 1.25
C ALA A 378 6.69 -5.79 1.63
N HIS A 379 5.62 -5.99 2.41
CA HIS A 379 5.15 -7.32 2.79
C HIS A 379 4.34 -7.97 1.66
N GLU A 380 3.43 -7.23 1.03
CA GLU A 380 2.66 -7.70 -0.13
C GLU A 380 3.56 -8.04 -1.32
N LEU A 381 4.64 -7.29 -1.53
CA LEU A 381 5.61 -7.55 -2.59
C LEU A 381 6.33 -8.87 -2.36
N GLU A 382 6.68 -9.17 -1.11
CA GLU A 382 7.28 -10.45 -0.73
C GLU A 382 6.31 -11.62 -0.94
N LEU A 383 5.04 -11.48 -0.56
CA LEU A 383 4.00 -12.48 -0.83
C LEU A 383 3.82 -12.72 -2.33
N LEU A 384 3.74 -11.63 -3.11
CA LEU A 384 3.61 -11.67 -4.56
C LEU A 384 4.79 -12.41 -5.21
N LEU A 385 6.02 -12.09 -4.83
CA LEU A 385 7.21 -12.78 -5.35
C LEU A 385 7.23 -14.25 -4.98
N ARG A 386 6.83 -14.63 -3.76
CA ARG A 386 6.72 -16.05 -3.38
C ARG A 386 5.74 -16.79 -4.26
N ALA A 387 4.55 -16.22 -4.49
CA ALA A 387 3.53 -16.81 -5.36
C ALA A 387 4.02 -16.91 -6.82
N LEU A 388 4.64 -15.86 -7.36
CA LEU A 388 5.18 -15.84 -8.73
C LEU A 388 6.32 -16.84 -8.94
N ARG A 389 7.25 -16.95 -7.98
CA ARG A 389 8.36 -17.92 -8.02
C ARG A 389 7.85 -19.36 -7.93
N LYS A 390 6.85 -19.62 -7.09
CA LYS A 390 6.22 -20.94 -6.99
C LYS A 390 5.57 -21.33 -8.33
N ARG A 391 4.79 -20.42 -8.93
CA ARG A 391 4.21 -20.59 -10.26
C ARG A 391 5.28 -20.90 -11.31
N GLN A 392 6.41 -20.18 -11.30
CA GLN A 392 7.49 -20.42 -12.25
C GLN A 392 8.04 -21.85 -12.12
N LYS A 393 8.29 -22.33 -10.90
CA LYS A 393 8.78 -23.70 -10.65
C LYS A 393 7.78 -24.77 -11.11
N GLU A 394 6.48 -24.53 -10.93
CA GLU A 394 5.42 -25.45 -11.36
C GLU A 394 5.27 -25.46 -12.90
N GLY A 395 5.42 -24.30 -13.55
CA GLY A 395 5.37 -24.19 -15.02
C GLY A 395 6.54 -24.88 -15.74
N LEU A 396 7.73 -24.97 -15.12
CA LEU A 396 8.88 -25.68 -15.68
C LEU A 396 8.67 -27.21 -15.81
N HIS A 397 7.69 -27.80 -15.13
CA HIS A 397 7.41 -29.24 -15.21
C HIS A 397 6.46 -29.61 -16.37
N GLY A 398 5.92 -28.62 -17.12
CA GLY A 398 4.92 -28.86 -18.18
C GLY A 398 5.17 -28.18 -19.53
N ALA A 399 6.15 -27.27 -19.66
CA ALA A 399 6.49 -26.65 -20.93
C ALA A 399 7.99 -26.35 -21.03
N SER A 400 8.60 -26.84 -22.11
CA SER A 400 9.94 -26.44 -22.57
C SER A 400 9.99 -24.93 -22.82
N GLY A 401 10.99 -24.25 -22.22
CA GLY A 401 11.70 -23.18 -22.94
C GLY A 401 11.33 -21.71 -22.69
N GLY A 402 10.70 -21.34 -21.57
CA GLY A 402 10.59 -19.93 -21.17
C GLY A 402 11.54 -19.60 -20.01
N ASN A 403 12.81 -19.28 -20.29
CA ASN A 403 13.67 -18.71 -19.26
C ASN A 403 13.01 -17.41 -18.76
N ALA A 404 12.87 -17.21 -17.44
CA ALA A 404 12.69 -15.85 -16.93
C ALA A 404 13.82 -15.01 -17.53
N PRO A 405 13.58 -13.74 -17.87
CA PRO A 405 14.65 -12.90 -18.37
C PRO A 405 15.81 -13.02 -17.39
N GLN A 406 16.93 -13.61 -17.86
CA GLN A 406 18.24 -13.40 -17.27
C GLN A 406 18.65 -11.96 -17.59
N GLY A 407 17.77 -11.01 -17.26
CA GLY A 407 18.04 -9.61 -17.35
C GLY A 407 18.86 -9.29 -16.14
N ASP A 408 20.17 -9.28 -16.35
CA ASP A 408 21.09 -8.72 -15.40
C ASP A 408 20.58 -7.31 -15.05
N SER A 409 20.40 -7.03 -13.76
CA SER A 409 19.95 -5.69 -13.32
C SER A 409 20.91 -4.57 -13.76
N SER A 410 22.10 -4.95 -14.25
CA SER A 410 23.06 -4.10 -14.96
C SER A 410 22.54 -3.53 -16.28
N ALA A 411 21.52 -4.14 -16.92
CA ALA A 411 21.01 -3.76 -18.24
C ALA A 411 20.04 -2.56 -18.25
N VAL A 412 19.55 -2.11 -17.09
CA VAL A 412 18.71 -0.89 -17.02
C VAL A 412 19.63 0.33 -17.15
N PRO A 413 19.53 1.21 -18.14
CA PRO A 413 20.43 2.37 -18.22
C PRO A 413 20.18 3.32 -17.04
N PRO A 414 21.22 3.86 -16.38
CA PRO A 414 21.03 4.84 -15.33
C PRO A 414 20.39 6.10 -15.92
N HIS A 415 19.36 6.60 -15.26
CA HIS A 415 18.77 7.89 -15.58
C HIS A 415 18.46 8.63 -14.29
N GLY A 416 18.16 9.92 -14.35
CA GLY A 416 18.08 10.73 -13.12
C GLY A 416 16.97 10.34 -12.14
N LEU A 417 15.97 9.54 -12.55
CA LEU A 417 14.98 8.93 -11.65
C LEU A 417 15.34 7.50 -11.24
N LEU A 418 16.47 6.95 -11.68
CA LEU A 418 17.03 5.70 -11.19
C LEU A 418 18.57 5.82 -11.14
N PRO A 419 19.11 6.52 -10.13
CA PRO A 419 20.55 6.66 -9.95
C PRO A 419 21.22 5.30 -9.75
N GLU A 420 22.47 5.18 -10.20
CA GLU A 420 23.28 3.97 -10.02
C GLU A 420 23.38 3.55 -8.54
N SER A 421 23.39 4.54 -7.64
CA SER A 421 23.47 4.34 -6.18
C SER A 421 22.30 3.57 -5.57
N ILE A 422 21.14 3.53 -6.23
CA ILE A 422 19.90 2.92 -5.71
C ILE A 422 19.56 1.62 -6.46
N ARG A 423 20.18 1.36 -7.61
CA ARG A 423 19.90 0.18 -8.43
C ARG A 423 20.09 -1.14 -7.69
N CYS A 424 21.12 -1.22 -6.84
CA CYS A 424 21.42 -2.42 -6.08
C CYS A 424 20.52 -2.60 -4.84
N GLU A 425 19.60 -1.68 -4.56
CA GLU A 425 18.72 -1.80 -3.41
C GLU A 425 17.79 -3.02 -3.54
N PRO A 426 17.62 -3.82 -2.48
CA PRO A 426 16.77 -5.01 -2.52
C PRO A 426 15.33 -4.70 -2.93
N ALA A 427 14.81 -3.51 -2.60
CA ALA A 427 13.47 -3.10 -3.01
C ALA A 427 13.36 -2.92 -4.53
N VAL A 428 14.39 -2.38 -5.17
CA VAL A 428 14.45 -2.17 -6.63
C VAL A 428 14.48 -3.51 -7.35
N GLN A 429 15.34 -4.42 -6.89
CA GLN A 429 15.46 -5.78 -7.45
C GLN A 429 14.16 -6.57 -7.33
N ARG A 430 13.44 -6.43 -6.22
CA ARG A 430 12.14 -7.10 -6.03
C ARG A 430 11.06 -6.56 -6.96
N VAL A 431 11.00 -5.24 -7.18
CA VAL A 431 10.05 -4.64 -8.12
C VAL A 431 10.39 -5.04 -9.56
N TYR A 432 11.67 -5.04 -9.91
CA TYR A 432 12.17 -5.53 -11.19
C TYR A 432 11.71 -6.97 -11.44
N GLU A 433 12.00 -7.88 -10.50
CA GLU A 433 11.65 -9.29 -10.60
C GLU A 433 10.12 -9.48 -10.69
N ALA A 434 9.33 -8.75 -9.90
CA ALA A 434 7.88 -8.84 -9.94
C ALA A 434 7.32 -8.40 -11.30
N ALA A 435 7.78 -7.26 -11.83
CA ALA A 435 7.35 -6.77 -13.14
C ALA A 435 7.77 -7.73 -14.27
N ALA A 436 9.00 -8.27 -14.20
CA ALA A 436 9.52 -9.24 -15.14
C ALA A 436 8.71 -10.54 -15.14
N LEU A 437 8.33 -11.07 -13.97
CA LEU A 437 7.54 -12.30 -13.86
C LEU A 437 6.07 -12.09 -14.27
N LEU A 438 5.53 -10.89 -14.07
CA LEU A 438 4.15 -10.56 -14.46
C LEU A 438 4.01 -10.31 -15.97
N ARG A 439 5.05 -9.87 -16.67
CA ARG A 439 5.06 -9.66 -18.14
C ARG A 439 3.87 -8.86 -18.66
N GLY A 440 3.57 -7.72 -18.05
CA GLY A 440 2.48 -6.85 -18.48
C GLY A 440 2.09 -5.82 -17.41
N PRO A 441 1.50 -6.25 -16.28
CA PRO A 441 1.11 -5.35 -15.21
C PRO A 441 2.28 -4.51 -14.68
N CYS A 442 2.02 -3.24 -14.41
CA CYS A 442 2.97 -2.35 -13.74
C CYS A 442 3.00 -2.62 -12.24
N VAL A 443 4.15 -2.40 -11.60
CA VAL A 443 4.35 -2.63 -10.16
C VAL A 443 4.80 -1.33 -9.49
N PHE A 444 3.98 -0.83 -8.59
CA PHE A 444 4.27 0.29 -7.70
C PHE A 444 4.68 -0.25 -6.33
N GLY A 445 5.98 -0.39 -6.09
CA GLY A 445 6.55 -0.77 -4.80
C GLY A 445 6.54 0.39 -3.81
N LYS A 446 5.57 0.40 -2.88
CA LYS A 446 5.40 1.46 -1.86
C LYS A 446 6.54 1.42 -0.83
N GLY A 447 7.15 2.57 -0.54
CA GLY A 447 8.29 2.61 0.39
C GLY A 447 8.62 4.00 0.95
N ARG A 448 9.80 4.10 1.57
CA ARG A 448 10.37 5.43 1.92
C ARG A 448 10.57 6.26 0.66
N VAL A 449 11.17 5.60 -0.33
CA VAL A 449 11.19 5.95 -1.74
C VAL A 449 10.28 4.93 -2.42
N ASP A 450 9.43 5.37 -3.35
CA ASP A 450 8.61 4.45 -4.13
C ASP A 450 9.40 3.97 -5.34
N VAL A 451 9.32 2.68 -5.64
CA VAL A 451 9.96 2.07 -6.81
C VAL A 451 8.88 1.70 -7.80
N LEU A 452 9.06 2.11 -9.05
CA LEU A 452 8.09 1.97 -10.12
C LEU A 452 8.69 1.04 -11.17
N GLY A 453 7.96 -0.02 -11.53
CA GLY A 453 8.37 -0.98 -12.55
C GLY A 453 7.32 -1.14 -13.62
N ALA A 454 7.74 -1.12 -14.88
CA ALA A 454 6.89 -1.36 -16.03
C ALA A 454 7.58 -2.34 -16.99
N TYR A 455 6.86 -3.36 -17.43
CA TYR A 455 7.37 -4.35 -18.38
C TYR A 455 7.12 -3.91 -19.82
N GLU A 456 8.08 -4.14 -20.70
CA GLU A 456 7.98 -3.86 -22.12
C GLU A 456 8.64 -4.96 -22.96
N MET A 457 8.02 -5.25 -24.11
CA MET A 457 8.59 -6.11 -25.13
C MET A 457 9.18 -5.23 -26.23
N GLN A 458 10.51 -5.15 -26.32
CA GLN A 458 11.20 -4.37 -27.35
C GLN A 458 11.51 -5.25 -28.56
N ARG A 459 11.34 -4.71 -29.76
CA ARG A 459 11.81 -5.38 -30.99
C ARG A 459 13.20 -4.85 -31.33
N SER A 460 14.20 -5.72 -31.33
CA SER A 460 15.55 -5.31 -31.71
C SER A 460 15.61 -4.96 -33.19
N SER A 461 16.08 -3.75 -33.49
CA SER A 461 16.24 -3.24 -34.86
C SER A 461 17.35 -3.96 -35.62
N GLU A 462 18.33 -4.54 -34.91
CA GLU A 462 19.55 -5.11 -35.49
C GLU A 462 19.52 -6.63 -35.67
N SER A 463 18.60 -7.36 -35.01
CA SER A 463 18.59 -8.83 -35.04
C SER A 463 17.21 -9.46 -35.31
N GLY A 464 16.14 -8.66 -35.41
CA GLY A 464 14.77 -9.17 -35.55
C GLY A 464 14.27 -10.00 -34.35
N GLY A 465 15.06 -10.06 -33.27
CA GLY A 465 14.70 -10.74 -32.03
C GLY A 465 13.87 -9.84 -31.12
N GLU A 466 12.89 -10.42 -30.43
CA GLU A 466 12.16 -9.73 -29.36
C GLU A 466 12.99 -9.80 -28.06
N CYS A 467 13.26 -8.64 -27.45
CA CYS A 467 13.99 -8.52 -26.19
C CYS A 467 13.02 -8.03 -25.11
N GLU A 468 12.94 -8.79 -24.02
CA GLU A 468 12.14 -8.40 -22.86
C GLU A 468 12.92 -7.40 -22.01
N CYS A 469 12.31 -6.25 -21.71
CA CYS A 469 12.90 -5.27 -20.81
C CYS A 469 11.92 -4.87 -19.70
N VAL A 470 12.48 -4.49 -18.55
CA VAL A 470 11.73 -3.86 -17.46
C VAL A 470 12.31 -2.48 -17.25
N LEU A 471 11.46 -1.48 -17.38
CA LEU A 471 11.78 -0.10 -17.10
C LEU A 471 11.52 0.17 -15.62
N LEU A 472 12.48 0.84 -14.98
CA LEU A 472 12.42 1.17 -13.57
C LEU A 472 12.54 2.67 -13.37
N ALA A 473 11.81 3.22 -12.40
CA ALA A 473 11.98 4.58 -11.93
C ALA A 473 11.76 4.62 -10.41
N VAL A 474 12.20 5.69 -9.76
CA VAL A 474 11.91 5.92 -8.35
C VAL A 474 11.32 7.29 -8.10
N SER A 475 10.49 7.40 -7.07
CA SER A 475 9.87 8.66 -6.64
C SER A 475 10.11 8.91 -5.16
N GLY A 476 10.19 10.20 -4.78
CA GLY A 476 10.48 10.60 -3.41
C GLY A 476 11.97 10.57 -3.04
N LEU A 477 12.87 10.74 -4.01
CA LEU A 477 14.31 10.96 -3.76
C LEU A 477 14.64 12.39 -3.32
N SER A 478 13.86 13.36 -3.78
CA SER A 478 13.99 14.75 -3.35
C SER A 478 13.41 14.95 -1.95
N PRO A 479 14.09 15.69 -1.06
CA PRO A 479 13.54 16.14 0.22
C PRO A 479 12.20 16.88 0.08
N ARG A 480 11.94 17.53 -1.05
CA ARG A 480 10.65 18.20 -1.34
C ARG A 480 9.50 17.19 -1.38
N HIS A 481 9.77 15.96 -1.83
CA HIS A 481 8.77 14.92 -2.07
C HIS A 481 8.91 13.73 -1.13
N PHE A 482 9.53 13.89 0.05
CA PHE A 482 9.60 12.81 1.05
C PHE A 482 8.23 12.46 1.66
N GLY A 483 7.28 13.38 1.58
CA GLY A 483 5.96 13.24 2.20
C GLY A 483 5.97 13.52 3.70
N ALA A 484 5.18 12.77 4.46
CA ALA A 484 5.02 12.98 5.90
C ALA A 484 5.79 11.94 6.74
N PRO A 485 6.43 12.34 7.85
CA PRO A 485 6.99 11.39 8.81
C PRO A 485 5.90 10.64 9.60
N LYS A 486 4.70 11.23 9.75
CA LYS A 486 3.56 10.57 10.40
C LYS A 486 2.92 9.55 9.45
N ARG A 487 2.81 8.30 9.92
CA ARG A 487 2.04 7.24 9.26
C ARG A 487 0.59 7.27 9.73
N SER A 488 -0.34 7.40 8.79
CA SER A 488 -1.78 7.24 9.03
C SER A 488 -2.29 6.02 8.26
N GLY A 489 -3.16 5.23 8.87
CA GLY A 489 -3.94 4.23 8.14
C GLY A 489 -4.78 4.95 7.07
N GLY A 490 -4.84 4.40 5.86
CA GLY A 490 -5.51 5.03 4.72
C GLY A 490 -4.58 5.69 3.68
N GLN A 491 -3.28 5.89 3.97
CA GLN A 491 -2.35 6.52 3.01
C GLN A 491 -2.25 5.76 1.68
N GLY A 492 -2.23 4.43 1.74
CA GLY A 492 -2.22 3.58 0.54
C GLY A 492 -3.51 3.69 -0.27
N ASP A 493 -4.66 3.78 0.41
CA ASP A 493 -5.96 3.92 -0.25
C ASP A 493 -6.06 5.26 -0.98
N VAL A 494 -5.57 6.34 -0.35
CA VAL A 494 -5.48 7.66 -0.99
C VAL A 494 -4.62 7.59 -2.26
N LEU A 495 -3.44 6.98 -2.19
CA LEU A 495 -2.58 6.77 -3.36
C LEU A 495 -3.31 6.01 -4.47
N CYS A 496 -4.09 4.98 -4.13
CA CYS A 496 -4.83 4.20 -5.12
C CYS A 496 -5.91 5.02 -5.84
N GLY A 497 -6.60 5.90 -5.13
CA GLY A 497 -7.53 6.85 -5.74
C GLY A 497 -6.84 7.85 -6.68
N VAL A 498 -5.69 8.38 -6.26
CA VAL A 498 -4.86 9.28 -7.09
C VAL A 498 -4.35 8.56 -8.34
N LEU A 499 -3.85 7.33 -8.20
CA LEU A 499 -3.41 6.49 -9.32
C LEU A 499 -4.56 6.21 -10.30
N ALA A 500 -5.75 5.89 -9.79
CA ALA A 500 -6.91 5.59 -10.62
C ALA A 500 -7.29 6.80 -11.48
N GLN A 501 -7.32 8.00 -10.91
CA GLN A 501 -7.62 9.22 -11.65
C GLN A 501 -6.49 9.57 -12.63
N ALA A 502 -5.23 9.37 -12.26
CA ALA A 502 -4.11 9.55 -13.18
C ALA A 502 -4.18 8.57 -14.37
N PHE A 503 -4.72 7.36 -14.16
CA PHE A 503 -4.98 6.39 -15.22
C PHE A 503 -6.05 6.87 -16.21
N VAL A 504 -7.09 7.55 -15.73
CA VAL A 504 -8.08 8.21 -16.60
C VAL A 504 -7.40 9.22 -17.53
N TRP A 505 -6.51 10.06 -16.99
CA TRP A 505 -5.79 11.08 -17.78
C TRP A 505 -4.99 10.44 -18.93
N VAL A 506 -4.19 9.41 -18.61
CA VAL A 506 -3.39 8.70 -19.61
C VAL A 506 -4.26 8.04 -20.66
N GLU A 507 -5.31 7.32 -20.27
CA GLU A 507 -6.19 6.61 -21.21
C GLU A 507 -6.92 7.56 -22.15
N ARG A 508 -7.36 8.72 -21.65
CA ARG A 508 -7.95 9.76 -22.49
C ARG A 508 -6.94 10.31 -23.49
N ALA A 509 -5.72 10.61 -23.04
CA ALA A 509 -4.66 11.10 -23.92
C ALA A 509 -4.26 10.06 -24.98
N ARG A 510 -4.30 8.75 -24.67
CA ARG A 510 -4.07 7.68 -25.66
C ARG A 510 -5.08 7.75 -26.81
N SER A 511 -6.35 8.04 -26.54
CA SER A 511 -7.37 8.21 -27.58
C SER A 511 -7.18 9.47 -28.43
N SER A 512 -6.46 10.47 -27.92
CA SER A 512 -6.21 11.76 -28.59
C SER A 512 -4.82 11.89 -29.21
N GLY A 513 -4.01 10.82 -29.23
CA GLY A 513 -2.65 10.85 -29.83
C GLY A 513 -1.55 11.39 -28.90
N GLY A 514 -1.81 11.47 -27.59
CA GLY A 514 -0.91 12.06 -26.60
C GLY A 514 0.47 11.42 -26.46
N ALA A 515 0.71 10.22 -27.02
CA ALA A 515 2.05 9.62 -27.03
C ALA A 515 3.05 10.45 -27.88
N VAL A 516 2.62 10.97 -29.04
CA VAL A 516 3.46 11.79 -29.93
C VAL A 516 3.72 13.17 -29.31
N GLU A 517 2.71 13.72 -28.64
CA GLU A 517 2.84 14.98 -27.92
C GLU A 517 3.79 14.85 -26.72
N LEU A 518 3.72 13.74 -25.99
CA LEU A 518 4.62 13.45 -24.88
C LEU A 518 6.09 13.41 -25.34
N GLU A 519 6.39 12.68 -26.42
CA GLU A 519 7.74 12.57 -26.97
C GLU A 519 8.29 13.96 -27.32
N ARG A 520 7.51 14.75 -28.07
CA ARG A 520 7.88 16.12 -28.44
C ARG A 520 8.11 17.00 -27.21
N GLU A 521 7.30 16.84 -26.17
CA GLU A 521 7.44 17.64 -24.96
C GLU A 521 8.68 17.26 -24.15
N LEU A 522 9.00 15.97 -24.04
CA LEU A 522 10.21 15.50 -23.37
C LEU A 522 11.49 15.91 -24.13
N GLU A 523 11.46 15.86 -25.47
CA GLU A 523 12.55 16.37 -26.32
C GLU A 523 12.79 17.86 -26.12
N LYS A 524 11.73 18.70 -26.09
CA LYS A 524 11.85 20.15 -25.82
C LYS A 524 12.49 20.45 -24.47
N GLN A 525 12.26 19.61 -23.47
CA GLN A 525 12.85 19.76 -22.13
C GLN A 525 14.31 19.28 -22.09
N GLY A 526 14.90 18.91 -23.23
CA GLY A 526 16.27 18.42 -23.32
C GLY A 526 16.46 17.04 -22.71
N PHE A 527 15.36 16.32 -22.46
CA PHE A 527 15.41 14.93 -22.00
C PHE A 527 15.38 14.01 -23.20
N ALA A 528 16.57 13.60 -23.66
CA ALA A 528 16.70 12.38 -24.44
C ALA A 528 16.31 11.24 -23.51
N LEU A 529 15.05 10.80 -23.60
CA LEU A 529 14.65 9.53 -23.02
C LEU A 529 15.66 8.47 -23.52
N PRO A 530 16.18 7.57 -22.66
CA PRO A 530 17.04 6.48 -23.12
C PRO A 530 16.29 5.48 -24.02
N PHE A 531 15.02 5.75 -24.34
CA PHE A 531 14.10 4.89 -25.06
C PHE A 531 14.04 5.35 -26.51
N LYS A 532 14.76 4.63 -27.39
CA LYS A 532 14.83 4.94 -28.84
C LYS A 532 13.53 4.66 -29.59
N ASP A 533 12.56 3.99 -28.97
CA ASP A 533 11.29 3.62 -29.57
C ASP A 533 10.12 3.92 -28.63
N LYS A 534 8.95 4.20 -29.24
CA LYS A 534 7.64 4.51 -28.65
C LYS A 534 7.27 3.59 -27.48
N ALA A 535 7.86 3.82 -26.32
CA ALA A 535 7.81 2.87 -25.22
C ALA A 535 6.40 2.85 -24.61
N ALA A 536 5.66 1.75 -24.82
CA ALA A 536 4.33 1.55 -24.27
C ALA A 536 4.33 1.57 -22.74
N ALA A 537 5.49 1.31 -22.12
CA ALA A 537 5.74 1.32 -20.68
C ALA A 537 6.00 2.72 -20.09
N LEU A 538 6.28 3.74 -20.90
CA LEU A 538 6.58 5.08 -20.40
C LEU A 538 5.35 5.81 -19.80
N PRO A 539 4.15 5.81 -20.42
CA PRO A 539 2.97 6.46 -19.85
C PRO A 539 2.61 5.94 -18.44
N PRO A 540 2.60 4.61 -18.18
CA PRO A 540 2.40 4.09 -16.82
C PRO A 540 3.46 4.56 -15.81
N LEU A 541 4.74 4.67 -16.19
CA LEU A 541 5.78 5.17 -15.30
C LEU A 541 5.58 6.64 -14.93
N LEU A 542 5.27 7.48 -15.91
CA LEU A 542 4.97 8.91 -15.69
C LEU A 542 3.76 9.11 -14.79
N LEU A 543 2.69 8.35 -15.04
CA LEU A 543 1.49 8.30 -14.21
C LEU A 543 1.81 7.91 -12.77
N MET A 544 2.54 6.81 -12.57
CA MET A 544 2.90 6.33 -11.23
C MET A 544 3.74 7.36 -10.50
N HIS A 545 4.70 7.98 -11.21
CA HIS A 545 5.57 9.00 -10.65
C HIS A 545 4.78 10.24 -10.22
N ALA A 546 3.91 10.77 -11.09
CA ALA A 546 3.05 11.90 -10.79
C ALA A 546 2.13 11.62 -9.59
N ALA A 547 1.47 10.46 -9.56
CA ALA A 547 0.59 10.08 -8.46
C ALA A 547 1.34 9.95 -7.12
N SER A 548 2.56 9.40 -7.14
CA SER A 548 3.42 9.34 -5.95
C SER A 548 3.75 10.74 -5.44
N VAL A 549 4.22 11.63 -6.32
CA VAL A 549 4.62 13.00 -5.95
C VAL A 549 3.44 13.80 -5.39
N VAL A 550 2.27 13.77 -6.03
CA VAL A 550 1.08 14.48 -5.54
C VAL A 550 0.64 13.96 -4.18
N THR A 551 0.61 12.64 -4.00
CA THR A 551 0.20 12.03 -2.73
C THR A 551 1.18 12.39 -1.60
N ARG A 552 2.49 12.39 -1.90
CA ARG A 552 3.54 12.78 -0.96
C ARG A 552 3.43 14.28 -0.63
N GLU A 553 3.21 15.15 -1.60
CA GLU A 553 3.02 16.58 -1.37
C GLU A 553 1.78 16.84 -0.50
N ALA A 554 0.65 16.18 -0.78
CA ALA A 554 -0.56 16.28 0.04
C ALA A 554 -0.30 15.84 1.49
N ALA A 555 0.43 14.73 1.69
CA ALA A 555 0.83 14.28 3.02
C ALA A 555 1.75 15.28 3.72
N SER A 556 2.72 15.86 3.00
CA SER A 556 3.61 16.91 3.52
C SER A 556 2.84 18.14 3.98
N LEU A 557 1.90 18.63 3.15
CA LEU A 557 1.03 19.75 3.48
C LEU A 557 0.13 19.45 4.70
N ALA A 558 -0.45 18.25 4.74
CA ALA A 558 -1.26 17.81 5.89
C ALA A 558 -0.41 17.74 7.17
N PHE A 559 0.80 17.21 7.09
CA PHE A 559 1.69 17.10 8.24
C PHE A 559 2.17 18.46 8.73
N ARG A 560 2.48 19.41 7.84
CA ARG A 560 2.84 20.79 8.24
C ARG A 560 1.72 21.45 9.03
N HIS A 561 0.46 21.13 8.73
CA HIS A 561 -0.69 21.74 9.39
C HIS A 561 -1.08 21.02 10.70
N PHE A 562 -1.11 19.69 10.70
CA PHE A 562 -1.63 18.89 11.82
C PHE A 562 -0.55 18.20 12.66
N GLY A 563 0.69 18.14 12.17
CA GLY A 563 1.80 17.48 12.86
C GLY A 563 1.47 16.03 13.25
N ARG A 564 1.61 15.72 14.54
CA ARG A 564 1.39 14.36 15.07
C ARG A 564 -0.06 13.89 14.96
N SER A 565 -1.05 14.79 14.91
CA SER A 565 -2.47 14.43 14.82
C SER A 565 -2.94 14.19 13.37
N MET A 566 -2.04 14.22 12.40
CA MET A 566 -2.37 13.95 10.99
C MET A 566 -3.03 12.57 10.79
N THR A 567 -4.16 12.57 10.09
CA THR A 567 -4.95 11.40 9.66
C THR A 567 -4.97 11.30 8.13
N ALA A 568 -5.50 10.20 7.57
CA ALA A 568 -5.65 10.08 6.12
C ALA A 568 -6.68 11.05 5.53
N GLN A 569 -7.73 11.40 6.28
CA GLN A 569 -8.68 12.43 5.85
C GLN A 569 -7.98 13.75 5.57
N HIS A 570 -7.06 14.18 6.44
CA HIS A 570 -6.30 15.40 6.21
C HIS A 570 -5.43 15.34 4.94
N ILE A 571 -4.98 14.16 4.52
CA ILE A 571 -4.24 14.01 3.25
C ILE A 571 -5.19 14.21 2.08
N VAL A 572 -6.37 13.58 2.11
CA VAL A 572 -7.43 13.76 1.11
C VAL A 572 -7.81 15.24 0.97
N ASP A 573 -7.97 15.95 2.07
CA ASP A 573 -8.32 17.38 2.08
C ASP A 573 -7.22 18.27 1.47
N LYS A 574 -5.97 17.80 1.44
CA LYS A 574 -4.83 18.52 0.85
C LYS A 574 -4.51 18.11 -0.59
N LEU A 575 -5.17 17.11 -1.17
CA LEU A 575 -4.94 16.67 -2.54
C LEU A 575 -5.15 17.79 -3.57
N GLY A 576 -6.23 18.55 -3.45
CA GLY A 576 -6.50 19.66 -4.37
C GLY A 576 -5.42 20.75 -4.32
N ALA A 577 -4.92 21.07 -3.12
CA ALA A 577 -3.82 22.02 -2.96
C ALA A 577 -2.50 21.46 -3.50
N ALA A 578 -2.22 20.18 -3.25
CA ALA A 578 -1.04 19.50 -3.77
C ALA A 578 -1.06 19.45 -5.31
N GLY A 579 -2.20 19.13 -5.92
CA GLY A 579 -2.37 19.20 -7.36
C GLY A 579 -2.08 20.59 -7.92
N GLY A 580 -2.51 21.65 -7.23
CA GLY A 580 -2.18 23.04 -7.61
C GLY A 580 -0.70 23.39 -7.52
N VAL A 581 0.03 22.82 -6.55
CA VAL A 581 1.49 22.99 -6.42
C VAL A 581 2.24 22.22 -7.50
N ILE A 582 1.81 21.00 -7.79
CA ILE A 582 2.48 20.09 -8.72
C ILE A 582 2.15 20.42 -10.19
N PHE A 583 0.92 20.87 -10.46
CA PHE A 583 0.40 21.20 -11.80
C PHE A 583 -0.16 22.64 -11.89
N PRO A 584 0.64 23.69 -11.59
CA PRO A 584 0.17 25.08 -11.50
C PRO A 584 -0.43 25.68 -12.77
N SER A 585 -0.15 25.15 -13.96
CA SER A 585 -0.63 25.65 -15.25
C SER A 585 -2.00 25.07 -15.61
N SER A 586 -2.24 23.80 -15.27
CA SER A 586 -3.46 23.08 -15.65
C SER A 586 -4.47 22.94 -14.51
N TRP A 587 -4.03 23.04 -13.25
CA TRP A 587 -4.90 22.79 -12.09
C TRP A 587 -5.80 23.98 -11.73
N PHE A 588 -5.29 25.20 -11.89
CA PHE A 588 -6.08 26.43 -11.84
C PHE A 588 -6.07 27.05 -13.23
N PRO A 589 -7.22 27.24 -13.88
CA PRO A 589 -7.25 27.88 -15.18
C PRO A 589 -6.68 29.31 -15.05
N GLN A 590 -5.55 29.56 -15.72
CA GLN A 590 -4.83 30.84 -15.58
C GLN A 590 -5.47 32.00 -16.37
N ASN A 591 -6.51 31.75 -17.18
CA ASN A 591 -6.97 32.68 -18.23
C ASN A 591 -8.49 32.96 -18.24
N HIS A 592 -9.19 32.91 -17.11
CA HIS A 592 -10.56 33.43 -17.00
C HIS A 592 -10.79 34.24 -15.73
#